data_AF-A0A0F0LDI4-F1
#
_entry.id   AF-A0A0F0LDI4-F1
#
_cell.length_a   1.000
_cell.length_b   1.000
_cell.length_c   1.000
_cell.angle_alpha   90.00
_cell.angle_beta   90.00
_cell.angle_gamma   90.00
#
_symmetry.space_group_name_H-M   'P 1'
#
loop_
_entity.id
_entity.type
_entity.pdbx_description
1 polymer ?
#
loop_
_entity_poly.entity_id
_entity_poly.type
_entity_poly.pdbx_seq_one_letter_code
_entity_poly.pdbx_strand_id
1 'polypeptide(L)'
;MNDDRSTPSEAPADPPGIVPAAGPDGTVTALPGASEVASSVEPVPGGGHDLAGLLVSADPDRAPSPLPRRRRRAVLAWTLPIAGVLLLAGIGAALQLTANLGYDDARTHLTAALSKHDDEESRNVRTRVVDDEAARAAEHLLGVSDPTMVGDAQRAELTTQRDRAQKASAAAVSLTGTKLSAPGTKPSWFWELYADSANLDAEARSVRTLTSALGRSSDELRSATEAIDKTGSDVIKAAAGLAGQIENDNRPSPNEGVLSLREGAARLAAASSFDEPIAEAFVGYAATAQKVRDGHTATLAAEAGPLQDARQQIEDFARSLVPGVLLDFEWADRVNDLGGDNGYLSGETLTPIQSGEYATIRLSNSIAEDWPGDSSEALVAHEAGHAIATKCRTMVDNTDSPAAEAWATAWAISMGFTDDGNGTQAYGSPPDSLVQKAAGCR
;
A
#
# COMPACT_ATOMS: atom_id res chain seq x y z
N MET A 1 -26.47 62.65 25.93
CA MET A 1 -26.72 62.58 24.48
C MET A 1 -25.55 61.78 23.91
N ASN A 2 -25.51 60.49 24.19
CA ASN A 2 -26.19 59.40 23.48
C ASN A 2 -25.48 59.13 22.15
N ASP A 3 -24.66 58.10 22.14
CA ASP A 3 -24.59 57.17 21.01
C ASP A 3 -24.25 55.77 21.54
N ASP A 4 -25.33 55.00 21.68
CA ASP A 4 -25.34 53.54 21.77
C ASP A 4 -24.74 52.95 20.49
N ARG A 5 -23.69 52.14 20.63
CA ARG A 5 -23.39 51.07 19.66
C ARG A 5 -23.04 49.79 20.40
N SER A 6 -24.10 49.06 20.74
CA SER A 6 -24.06 47.64 21.04
C SER A 6 -23.52 46.88 19.84
N THR A 7 -22.35 46.25 19.99
CA THR A 7 -21.91 45.16 19.12
C THR A 7 -22.52 43.86 19.63
N PRO A 8 -23.14 43.02 18.78
CA PRO A 8 -23.74 41.77 19.21
C PRO A 8 -22.66 40.74 19.55
N SER A 9 -22.88 40.06 20.68
CA SER A 9 -22.15 38.87 21.12
C SER A 9 -22.43 37.73 20.15
N GLU A 10 -21.44 37.32 19.36
CA GLU A 10 -21.46 36.05 18.64
C GLU A 10 -21.39 34.92 19.68
N ALA A 11 -22.43 34.08 19.68
CA ALA A 11 -22.45 32.84 20.43
C ALA A 11 -21.50 31.81 19.76
N PRO A 12 -20.79 30.98 20.54
CA PRO A 12 -19.99 29.90 19.98
C PRO A 12 -20.89 28.88 19.28
N ALA A 13 -20.47 28.46 18.09
CA ALA A 13 -21.13 27.44 17.29
C ALA A 13 -21.20 26.09 18.06
N ASP A 14 -22.37 25.48 18.06
CA ASP A 14 -22.59 24.13 18.55
C ASP A 14 -21.67 23.12 17.80
N PRO A 15 -21.07 22.15 18.51
CA PRO A 15 -20.33 21.06 17.86
C PRO A 15 -21.29 20.19 17.03
N PRO A 16 -20.84 19.66 15.88
CA PRO A 16 -21.66 18.78 15.05
C PRO A 16 -22.05 17.53 15.82
N GLY A 17 -23.37 17.26 15.84
CA GLY A 17 -23.97 16.11 16.49
C GLY A 17 -23.40 14.78 16.01
N ILE A 18 -23.01 13.96 16.97
CA ILE A 18 -22.63 12.56 16.80
C ILE A 18 -23.87 11.80 16.29
N VAL A 19 -23.79 11.32 15.06
CA VAL A 19 -24.77 10.40 14.48
C VAL A 19 -24.54 9.01 15.10
N PRO A 20 -25.57 8.32 15.62
CA PRO A 20 -25.41 6.97 16.15
C PRO A 20 -25.12 5.98 15.02
N ALA A 21 -24.15 5.09 15.27
CA ALA A 21 -23.77 4.00 14.40
C ALA A 21 -24.99 3.09 14.10
N ALA A 22 -25.38 3.04 12.83
CA ALA A 22 -26.30 2.04 12.33
C ALA A 22 -25.60 0.67 12.34
N GLY A 23 -26.18 -0.28 13.08
CA GLY A 23 -25.73 -1.67 13.11
C GLY A 23 -25.95 -2.37 11.76
N PRO A 24 -25.17 -3.40 11.43
CA PRO A 24 -25.38 -4.18 10.22
C PRO A 24 -26.49 -5.21 10.43
N ASP A 25 -27.72 -4.87 10.04
CA ASP A 25 -28.74 -5.86 9.66
C ASP A 25 -28.60 -6.14 8.16
N GLY A 26 -28.18 -7.36 7.84
CA GLY A 26 -27.91 -7.80 6.47
C GLY A 26 -27.77 -9.31 6.36
N THR A 27 -28.67 -10.06 6.97
CA THR A 27 -28.82 -11.50 6.81
C THR A 27 -29.32 -11.80 5.40
N VAL A 28 -28.40 -11.98 4.45
CA VAL A 28 -28.73 -12.51 3.11
C VAL A 28 -28.49 -14.01 3.09
N THR A 29 -29.62 -14.70 3.00
CA THR A 29 -29.90 -16.07 2.59
C THR A 29 -28.79 -16.74 1.77
N ALA A 30 -28.12 -17.73 2.36
CA ALA A 30 -27.32 -18.71 1.65
C ALA A 30 -28.07 -20.05 1.63
N LEU A 31 -28.44 -20.52 0.43
CA LEU A 31 -28.64 -21.91 -0.01
C LEU A 31 -28.80 -21.84 -1.54
N PRO A 32 -28.18 -22.73 -2.34
CA PRO A 32 -28.42 -24.19 -2.31
C PRO A 32 -27.11 -25.00 -2.24
N GLY A 33 -27.09 -26.20 -1.67
CA GLY A 33 -27.72 -27.39 -2.22
C GLY A 33 -26.72 -28.15 -3.10
N ALA A 34 -25.74 -28.81 -2.47
CA ALA A 34 -24.86 -29.77 -3.13
C ALA A 34 -25.65 -31.07 -3.35
N SER A 35 -26.22 -31.24 -4.53
CA SER A 35 -26.65 -32.54 -5.02
C SER A 35 -25.53 -33.14 -5.85
N GLU A 36 -24.96 -34.21 -5.32
CA GLU A 36 -24.33 -35.27 -6.09
C GLU A 36 -25.27 -35.69 -7.23
N VAL A 37 -24.79 -35.62 -8.47
CA VAL A 37 -25.30 -36.48 -9.55
C VAL A 37 -24.10 -36.90 -10.39
N ALA A 38 -23.74 -38.17 -10.23
CA ALA A 38 -22.94 -38.93 -11.18
C ALA A 38 -23.59 -38.85 -12.56
N SER A 39 -22.82 -38.45 -13.58
CA SER A 39 -23.26 -38.63 -14.98
C SER A 39 -22.29 -39.56 -15.68
N SER A 40 -22.71 -40.81 -15.63
CA SER A 40 -22.43 -41.92 -16.53
C SER A 40 -22.27 -41.46 -17.98
N VAL A 41 -21.21 -41.94 -18.60
CA VAL A 41 -21.08 -42.04 -20.06
C VAL A 41 -22.01 -43.17 -20.51
N GLU A 42 -23.09 -42.83 -21.22
CA GLU A 42 -23.83 -43.79 -22.05
C GLU A 42 -23.94 -43.29 -23.50
N PRO A 43 -23.82 -44.20 -24.48
CA PRO A 43 -23.89 -43.90 -25.90
C PRO A 43 -25.34 -43.95 -26.39
N VAL A 44 -25.69 -43.09 -27.35
CA VAL A 44 -27.00 -43.12 -28.02
C VAL A 44 -26.82 -43.06 -29.55
N PRO A 45 -27.72 -43.71 -30.30
CA PRO A 45 -27.42 -44.41 -31.54
C PRO A 45 -27.96 -43.73 -32.80
N GLY A 46 -27.59 -44.29 -33.96
CA GLY A 46 -28.57 -44.66 -34.98
C GLY A 46 -29.13 -43.56 -35.89
N GLY A 47 -28.62 -43.54 -37.12
CA GLY A 47 -29.28 -43.03 -38.33
C GLY A 47 -28.27 -43.12 -39.48
N GLY A 48 -28.34 -44.02 -40.46
CA GLY A 48 -29.48 -44.76 -40.99
C GLY A 48 -29.96 -44.13 -42.29
N HIS A 49 -29.18 -44.22 -43.37
CA HIS A 49 -29.69 -44.09 -44.72
C HIS A 49 -29.16 -45.22 -45.60
N ASP A 50 -30.12 -46.07 -45.97
CA ASP A 50 -30.08 -47.10 -46.99
C ASP A 50 -29.56 -46.59 -48.34
N LEU A 51 -28.66 -47.37 -48.95
CA LEU A 51 -28.59 -47.50 -50.40
C LEU A 51 -28.47 -48.99 -50.74
N ALA A 52 -29.63 -49.64 -50.81
CA ALA A 52 -29.77 -50.97 -51.39
C ALA A 52 -29.83 -50.88 -52.92
N GLY A 53 -28.91 -51.62 -53.55
CA GLY A 53 -29.24 -52.61 -54.58
C GLY A 53 -29.54 -52.13 -56.00
N LEU A 54 -28.65 -52.50 -56.93
CA LEU A 54 -29.01 -53.48 -57.97
C LEU A 54 -27.73 -54.01 -58.66
N LEU A 55 -27.28 -55.19 -58.20
CA LEU A 55 -26.47 -56.12 -58.96
C LEU A 55 -27.43 -57.10 -59.65
N VAL A 56 -27.28 -57.28 -60.96
CA VAL A 56 -27.80 -58.43 -61.71
C VAL A 56 -26.63 -59.04 -62.47
N SER A 57 -26.30 -60.28 -62.10
CA SER A 57 -25.46 -61.21 -62.86
C SER A 57 -26.32 -62.02 -63.82
N ALA A 58 -25.84 -62.28 -65.04
CA ALA A 58 -25.43 -63.62 -65.53
C ALA A 58 -25.36 -63.71 -67.08
N ASP A 59 -24.27 -64.32 -67.53
CA ASP A 59 -23.86 -64.90 -68.84
C ASP A 59 -24.90 -65.85 -69.52
N PRO A 60 -24.68 -66.51 -70.70
CA PRO A 60 -23.63 -66.44 -71.75
C PRO A 60 -24.16 -66.53 -73.24
N ASP A 61 -23.22 -66.54 -74.20
CA ASP A 61 -23.24 -67.09 -75.58
C ASP A 61 -24.32 -66.68 -76.62
N ARG A 62 -23.90 -65.88 -77.63
CA ARG A 62 -24.36 -66.02 -79.03
C ARG A 62 -23.38 -65.42 -80.05
N ALA A 63 -23.11 -66.22 -81.09
CA ALA A 63 -22.13 -66.03 -82.18
C ALA A 63 -22.38 -64.81 -83.12
N PRO A 64 -21.41 -64.43 -83.98
CA PRO A 64 -21.30 -63.11 -84.60
C PRO A 64 -22.00 -63.00 -85.96
N SER A 65 -22.45 -61.80 -86.35
CA SER A 65 -22.86 -61.45 -87.72
C SER A 65 -22.90 -59.92 -87.98
N PRO A 66 -22.80 -59.48 -89.24
CA PRO A 66 -21.85 -58.44 -89.64
C PRO A 66 -22.38 -56.99 -89.67
N LEU A 67 -21.41 -56.08 -89.57
CA LEU A 67 -21.49 -54.61 -89.56
C LEU A 67 -22.37 -53.98 -90.66
N PRO A 68 -23.17 -52.95 -90.34
CA PRO A 68 -23.43 -51.85 -91.25
C PRO A 68 -22.47 -50.68 -90.95
N ARG A 69 -21.50 -50.49 -91.84
CA ARG A 69 -20.70 -49.26 -91.94
C ARG A 69 -21.62 -48.07 -92.26
N ARG A 70 -21.81 -47.12 -91.34
CA ARG A 70 -22.31 -45.77 -91.69
C ARG A 70 -21.73 -44.65 -90.81
N ARG A 71 -20.85 -43.86 -91.45
CA ARG A 71 -20.51 -42.43 -91.24
C ARG A 71 -20.22 -41.94 -89.80
N ARG A 72 -19.09 -42.36 -89.24
CA ARG A 72 -18.45 -41.74 -88.04
C ARG A 72 -17.49 -40.60 -88.40
N ARG A 73 -17.96 -39.53 -89.06
CA ARG A 73 -17.10 -38.35 -89.36
C ARG A 73 -17.66 -36.99 -88.97
N ALA A 74 -18.81 -36.90 -88.30
CA ALA A 74 -19.39 -35.62 -87.87
C ALA A 74 -19.59 -35.44 -86.35
N VAL A 75 -19.52 -36.50 -85.52
CA VAL A 75 -19.72 -36.40 -84.06
C VAL A 75 -18.43 -36.04 -83.31
N LEU A 76 -17.25 -36.36 -83.85
CA LEU A 76 -15.95 -36.03 -83.23
C LEU A 76 -15.61 -34.53 -83.28
N ALA A 77 -16.28 -33.76 -84.15
CA ALA A 77 -16.05 -32.32 -84.29
C ALA A 77 -16.81 -31.47 -83.25
N TRP A 78 -17.78 -32.05 -82.52
CA TRP A 78 -18.59 -31.35 -81.51
C TRP A 78 -18.31 -31.77 -80.05
N THR A 79 -17.61 -32.89 -79.81
CA THR A 79 -17.28 -33.35 -78.43
C THR A 79 -16.03 -32.69 -77.84
N LEU A 80 -15.05 -32.33 -78.66
CA LEU A 80 -13.84 -31.61 -78.25
C LEU A 80 -14.11 -30.25 -77.59
N PRO A 81 -14.99 -29.36 -78.10
CA PRO A 81 -15.28 -28.10 -77.43
C PRO A 81 -16.03 -28.31 -76.10
N ILE A 82 -16.92 -29.30 -76.01
CA ILE A 82 -17.66 -29.60 -74.75
C ILE A 82 -16.71 -30.11 -73.67
N ALA A 83 -15.80 -31.03 -74.02
CA ALA A 83 -14.79 -31.53 -73.08
C ALA A 83 -13.84 -30.41 -72.63
N GLY A 84 -13.46 -29.49 -73.54
CA GLY A 84 -12.68 -28.29 -73.20
C GLY A 84 -13.40 -27.35 -72.24
N VAL A 85 -14.69 -27.09 -72.46
CA VAL A 85 -15.52 -26.25 -71.57
C VAL A 85 -15.69 -26.88 -70.19
N LEU A 86 -15.93 -28.20 -70.12
CA LEU A 86 -16.03 -28.91 -68.84
C LEU A 86 -14.71 -28.93 -68.07
N LEU A 87 -13.57 -29.06 -68.76
CA LEU A 87 -12.26 -28.96 -68.14
C LEU A 87 -12.03 -27.55 -67.57
N LEU A 88 -12.33 -26.50 -68.33
CA LEU A 88 -12.21 -25.11 -67.88
C LEU A 88 -13.15 -24.80 -66.71
N ALA A 89 -14.38 -25.33 -66.74
CA ALA A 89 -15.32 -25.21 -65.64
C ALA A 89 -14.84 -25.94 -64.38
N GLY A 90 -14.27 -27.14 -64.53
CA GLY A 90 -13.66 -27.90 -63.45
C GLY A 90 -12.46 -27.18 -62.82
N ILE A 91 -11.57 -26.61 -63.65
CA ILE A 91 -10.45 -25.78 -63.19
C ILE A 91 -10.96 -24.54 -62.46
N GLY A 92 -11.96 -23.84 -63.01
CA GLY A 92 -12.58 -22.68 -62.37
C GLY A 92 -13.20 -23.02 -61.02
N ALA A 93 -13.93 -24.13 -60.91
CA ALA A 93 -14.50 -24.61 -59.66
C ALA A 93 -13.43 -24.98 -58.63
N ALA A 94 -12.35 -25.65 -59.06
CA ALA A 94 -11.23 -25.98 -58.18
C ALA A 94 -10.52 -24.72 -57.66
N LEU A 95 -10.21 -23.75 -58.53
CA LEU A 95 -9.62 -22.46 -58.14
C LEU A 95 -10.53 -21.69 -57.17
N GLN A 96 -11.85 -21.66 -57.44
CA GLN A 96 -12.83 -21.03 -56.57
C GLN A 96 -12.88 -21.69 -55.19
N LEU A 97 -12.85 -23.03 -55.12
CA LEU A 97 -12.85 -23.76 -53.86
C LEU A 97 -11.56 -23.49 -53.06
N THR A 98 -10.39 -23.58 -53.70
CA THR A 98 -9.11 -23.30 -53.05
C THR A 98 -9.02 -21.85 -52.56
N ALA A 99 -9.48 -20.89 -53.36
CA ALA A 99 -9.52 -19.48 -52.97
C ALA A 99 -10.47 -19.22 -51.80
N ASN A 100 -11.63 -19.90 -51.75
CA ASN A 100 -12.56 -19.81 -50.63
C ASN A 100 -11.93 -20.33 -49.32
N LEU A 101 -11.30 -21.50 -49.38
CA LEU A 101 -10.65 -22.11 -48.21
C LEU A 101 -9.48 -21.25 -47.71
N GLY A 102 -8.65 -20.74 -48.62
CA GLY A 102 -7.55 -19.82 -48.28
C GLY A 102 -8.04 -18.53 -47.62
N TYR A 103 -9.14 -17.97 -48.12
CA TYR A 103 -9.77 -16.78 -47.51
C TYR A 103 -10.30 -17.07 -46.10
N ASP A 104 -10.99 -18.20 -45.91
CA ASP A 104 -11.57 -18.55 -44.61
C ASP A 104 -10.48 -18.86 -43.56
N ASP A 105 -9.37 -19.46 -43.98
CA ASP A 105 -8.19 -19.68 -43.15
C ASP A 105 -7.53 -18.34 -42.75
N ALA A 106 -7.25 -17.46 -43.72
CA ALA A 106 -6.68 -16.13 -43.45
C ALA A 106 -7.60 -15.27 -42.56
N ARG A 107 -8.91 -15.33 -42.76
CA ARG A 107 -9.91 -14.67 -41.91
C ARG A 107 -9.89 -15.22 -40.48
N THR A 108 -9.76 -16.53 -40.33
CA THR A 108 -9.63 -17.19 -39.02
C THR A 108 -8.35 -16.74 -38.32
N HIS A 109 -7.22 -16.67 -39.02
CA HIS A 109 -5.97 -16.14 -38.49
C HIS A 109 -6.06 -14.68 -38.04
N LEU A 110 -6.71 -13.81 -38.82
CA LEU A 110 -6.92 -12.42 -38.42
C LEU A 110 -7.83 -12.34 -37.18
N THR A 111 -8.94 -13.06 -37.15
CA THR A 111 -9.88 -13.07 -36.02
C THR A 111 -9.20 -13.54 -34.73
N ALA A 112 -8.39 -14.60 -34.81
CA ALA A 112 -7.61 -15.09 -33.67
C ALA A 112 -6.55 -14.07 -33.22
N ALA A 113 -5.90 -13.37 -34.16
CA ALA A 113 -4.95 -12.32 -33.82
C ALA A 113 -5.62 -11.12 -33.11
N LEU A 114 -6.81 -10.72 -33.56
CA LEU A 114 -7.62 -9.67 -32.93
C LEU A 114 -8.05 -10.06 -31.52
N SER A 115 -8.62 -11.27 -31.34
CA SER A 115 -9.00 -11.75 -30.00
C SER A 115 -7.82 -11.75 -29.02
N LYS A 116 -6.63 -12.17 -29.48
CA LYS A 116 -5.43 -12.13 -28.65
C LYS A 116 -4.98 -10.69 -28.35
N HIS A 117 -5.19 -9.76 -29.29
CA HIS A 117 -4.92 -8.34 -29.05
C HIS A 117 -5.82 -7.78 -27.96
N ASP A 118 -7.12 -8.06 -27.99
CA ASP A 118 -8.10 -7.58 -27.00
C ASP A 118 -7.79 -8.10 -25.58
N ASP A 119 -7.38 -9.38 -25.46
CA ASP A 119 -6.93 -9.97 -24.19
C ASP A 119 -5.70 -9.24 -23.62
N GLU A 120 -4.76 -8.91 -24.50
CA GLU A 120 -3.51 -8.21 -24.18
C GLU A 120 -3.74 -6.74 -23.83
N GLU A 121 -4.66 -6.06 -24.50
CA GLU A 121 -5.14 -4.73 -24.14
C GLU A 121 -5.79 -4.73 -22.76
N SER A 122 -6.69 -5.67 -22.49
CA SER A 122 -7.34 -5.81 -21.18
C SER A 122 -6.36 -6.10 -20.05
N ARG A 123 -5.28 -6.85 -20.34
CA ARG A 123 -4.18 -7.06 -19.39
C ARG A 123 -3.40 -5.76 -19.17
N ASN A 124 -3.04 -5.06 -20.24
CA ASN A 124 -2.30 -3.82 -20.17
C ASN A 124 -3.03 -2.73 -19.36
N VAL A 125 -4.34 -2.57 -19.56
CA VAL A 125 -5.16 -1.62 -18.78
C VAL A 125 -5.05 -1.89 -17.28
N ARG A 126 -5.16 -3.16 -16.85
CA ARG A 126 -5.01 -3.54 -15.43
C ARG A 126 -3.60 -3.25 -14.91
N THR A 127 -2.57 -3.56 -15.68
CA THR A 127 -1.18 -3.27 -15.31
C THR A 127 -0.94 -1.77 -15.13
N ARG A 128 -1.52 -0.93 -16.00
CA ARG A 128 -1.36 0.52 -15.92
C ARG A 128 -2.00 1.14 -14.67
N VAL A 129 -3.12 0.60 -14.18
CA VAL A 129 -3.73 1.08 -12.93
C VAL A 129 -2.79 0.86 -11.74
N VAL A 130 -2.15 -0.31 -11.65
CA VAL A 130 -1.17 -0.62 -10.59
C VAL A 130 0.09 0.24 -10.75
N ASP A 131 0.53 0.48 -11.99
CA ASP A 131 1.67 1.34 -12.28
C ASP A 131 1.43 2.80 -11.87
N ASP A 132 0.24 3.34 -12.15
CA ASP A 132 -0.13 4.72 -11.77
C ASP A 132 -0.11 4.90 -10.25
N GLU A 133 -0.50 3.89 -9.47
CA GLU A 133 -0.40 3.88 -8.00
C GLU A 133 1.07 3.84 -7.53
N ALA A 134 1.89 2.95 -8.10
CA ALA A 134 3.30 2.88 -7.77
C ALA A 134 4.06 4.16 -8.14
N ALA A 135 3.71 4.80 -9.26
CA ALA A 135 4.27 6.08 -9.66
C ALA A 135 3.93 7.18 -8.64
N ARG A 136 2.69 7.26 -8.15
CA ARG A 136 2.31 8.20 -7.08
C ARG A 136 3.04 7.91 -5.78
N ALA A 137 3.15 6.64 -5.39
CA ALA A 137 3.94 6.23 -4.22
C ALA A 137 5.41 6.68 -4.33
N ALA A 138 6.03 6.52 -5.50
CA ALA A 138 7.39 7.01 -5.75
C ALA A 138 7.50 8.54 -5.63
N GLU A 139 6.52 9.30 -6.11
CA GLU A 139 6.51 10.77 -5.98
C GLU A 139 6.46 11.23 -4.52
N HIS A 140 5.71 10.54 -3.65
CA HIS A 140 5.69 10.85 -2.22
C HIS A 140 7.10 10.73 -1.59
N LEU A 141 7.85 9.68 -1.92
CA LEU A 141 9.24 9.51 -1.45
C LEU A 141 10.17 10.57 -2.01
N LEU A 142 10.05 10.89 -3.30
CA LEU A 142 10.85 11.93 -3.94
C LEU A 142 10.56 13.32 -3.35
N GLY A 143 9.35 13.55 -2.85
CA GLY A 143 8.93 14.79 -2.18
C GLY A 143 9.51 15.01 -0.78
N VAL A 144 9.96 13.96 -0.08
CA VAL A 144 10.63 14.12 1.22
C VAL A 144 12.01 14.70 0.99
N SER A 145 12.31 15.91 1.50
CA SER A 145 13.57 16.60 1.21
C SER A 145 14.75 16.17 2.09
N ASP A 146 14.51 15.45 3.19
CA ASP A 146 15.56 15.04 4.11
C ASP A 146 16.47 13.96 3.48
N PRO A 147 17.77 14.24 3.24
CA PRO A 147 18.69 13.29 2.62
C PRO A 147 19.07 12.13 3.54
N THR A 148 18.85 12.25 4.86
CA THR A 148 19.05 11.15 5.82
C THR A 148 17.94 10.11 5.72
N MET A 149 16.75 10.53 5.27
CA MET A 149 15.59 9.65 5.08
C MET A 149 15.57 9.04 3.68
N VAL A 150 15.84 9.86 2.65
CA VAL A 150 15.92 9.41 1.26
C VAL A 150 17.22 9.92 0.65
N GLY A 151 18.21 9.05 0.56
CA GLY A 151 19.53 9.38 0.04
C GLY A 151 19.54 9.61 -1.48
N ASP A 152 20.57 10.28 -1.98
CA ASP A 152 20.67 10.68 -3.39
C ASP A 152 20.65 9.50 -4.36
N ALA A 153 21.30 8.39 -3.98
CA ALA A 153 21.30 7.17 -4.79
C ALA A 153 19.89 6.58 -4.91
N GLN A 154 19.13 6.54 -3.82
CA GLN A 154 17.76 6.05 -3.82
C GLN A 154 16.83 6.98 -4.61
N ARG A 155 17.03 8.31 -4.53
CA ARG A 155 16.29 9.27 -5.38
C ARG A 155 16.56 9.06 -6.86
N ALA A 156 17.82 8.91 -7.23
CA ALA A 156 18.22 8.68 -8.62
C ALA A 156 17.63 7.36 -9.15
N GLU A 157 17.63 6.30 -8.34
CA GLU A 157 17.03 5.01 -8.69
C GLU A 157 15.50 5.12 -8.83
N LEU A 158 14.80 5.68 -7.85
CA LEU A 158 13.34 5.89 -7.92
C LEU A 158 12.94 6.74 -9.13
N THR A 159 13.69 7.82 -9.40
CA THR A 159 13.49 8.66 -10.59
C THR A 159 13.64 7.85 -11.87
N THR A 160 14.70 7.03 -11.95
CA THR A 160 14.96 6.19 -13.13
C THR A 160 13.84 5.17 -13.35
N GLN A 161 13.37 4.49 -12.30
CA GLN A 161 12.30 3.50 -12.43
C GLN A 161 10.95 4.14 -12.74
N ARG A 162 10.64 5.30 -12.15
CA ARG A 162 9.44 6.08 -12.49
C ARG A 162 9.47 6.52 -13.96
N ASP A 163 10.58 7.07 -14.44
CA ASP A 163 10.69 7.52 -15.84
C ASP A 163 10.58 6.34 -16.82
N ARG A 164 11.13 5.18 -16.44
CA ARG A 164 10.99 3.92 -17.18
C ARG A 164 9.53 3.46 -17.25
N ALA A 165 8.83 3.45 -16.12
CA ALA A 165 7.40 3.16 -16.02
C ALA A 165 6.56 4.10 -16.90
N GLN A 166 6.76 5.41 -16.78
CA GLN A 166 6.07 6.42 -17.58
C GLN A 166 6.29 6.22 -19.08
N LYS A 167 7.52 5.93 -19.50
CA LYS A 167 7.84 5.65 -20.90
C LYS A 167 7.13 4.39 -21.40
N ALA A 168 7.09 3.32 -20.60
CA ALA A 168 6.40 2.09 -20.93
C ALA A 168 4.87 2.28 -20.95
N SER A 169 4.31 3.11 -20.07
CA SER A 169 2.89 3.48 -20.04
C SER A 169 2.51 4.27 -21.30
N ALA A 170 3.31 5.28 -21.68
CA ALA A 170 3.10 6.05 -22.89
C ALA A 170 3.21 5.20 -24.17
N ALA A 171 4.16 4.26 -24.22
CA ALA A 171 4.28 3.31 -25.32
C ALA A 171 3.03 2.41 -25.41
N ALA A 172 2.56 1.89 -24.27
CA ALA A 172 1.35 1.08 -24.23
C ALA A 172 0.11 1.84 -24.71
N VAL A 173 -0.10 3.09 -24.26
CA VAL A 173 -1.19 3.97 -24.72
C VAL A 173 -1.13 4.18 -26.23
N SER A 174 0.07 4.43 -26.77
CA SER A 174 0.23 4.62 -28.22
C SER A 174 -0.09 3.35 -29.00
N LEU A 175 0.21 2.17 -28.46
CA LEU A 175 -0.05 0.89 -29.11
C LEU A 175 -1.54 0.55 -29.11
N THR A 176 -2.24 0.73 -27.98
CA THR A 176 -3.69 0.48 -27.89
C THR A 176 -4.51 1.50 -28.69
N GLY A 177 -3.99 2.71 -28.89
CA GLY A 177 -4.61 3.70 -29.78
C GLY A 177 -4.54 3.37 -31.28
N THR A 178 -3.85 2.30 -31.68
CA THR A 178 -3.72 1.92 -33.09
C THR A 178 -5.01 1.30 -33.60
N LYS A 179 -5.63 1.93 -34.61
CA LYS A 179 -6.87 1.41 -35.20
C LYS A 179 -6.63 0.09 -35.93
N LEU A 180 -7.36 -0.95 -35.53
CA LEU A 180 -7.39 -2.25 -36.18
C LEU A 180 -8.63 -2.37 -37.08
N SER A 181 -8.49 -3.02 -38.25
CA SER A 181 -9.62 -3.25 -39.15
C SER A 181 -10.23 -4.62 -38.87
N ALA A 182 -11.55 -4.67 -38.88
CA ALA A 182 -12.26 -5.94 -38.90
C ALA A 182 -12.19 -6.57 -40.31
N PRO A 183 -12.26 -7.91 -40.43
CA PRO A 183 -12.39 -8.55 -41.72
C PRO A 183 -13.58 -7.98 -42.51
N GLY A 184 -13.35 -7.60 -43.76
CA GLY A 184 -14.37 -7.10 -44.66
C GLY A 184 -15.39 -8.15 -45.13
N THR A 185 -16.30 -7.75 -46.00
CA THR A 185 -17.22 -8.67 -46.68
C THR A 185 -16.45 -9.61 -47.60
N LYS A 186 -16.74 -10.92 -47.55
CA LYS A 186 -16.07 -11.93 -48.38
C LYS A 186 -16.36 -11.70 -49.88
N PRO A 187 -15.34 -11.56 -50.74
CA PRO A 187 -15.52 -11.45 -52.18
C PRO A 187 -16.12 -12.71 -52.81
N SER A 188 -16.74 -12.55 -53.99
CA SER A 188 -17.36 -13.68 -54.70
C SER A 188 -16.45 -14.36 -55.70
N TRP A 189 -15.44 -13.67 -56.26
CA TRP A 189 -14.61 -14.20 -57.35
C TRP A 189 -13.25 -14.70 -56.87
N PHE A 190 -12.75 -15.82 -57.43
CA PHE A 190 -11.51 -16.45 -56.96
C PHE A 190 -10.29 -15.52 -56.96
N TRP A 191 -10.15 -14.61 -57.93
CA TRP A 191 -9.02 -13.68 -57.99
C TRP A 191 -9.08 -12.61 -56.88
N GLU A 192 -10.28 -12.13 -56.54
CA GLU A 192 -10.50 -11.23 -55.40
C GLU A 192 -10.24 -11.96 -54.09
N LEU A 193 -10.72 -13.20 -53.96
CA LEU A 193 -10.48 -14.04 -52.79
C LEU A 193 -8.98 -14.25 -52.54
N TYR A 194 -8.18 -14.53 -53.57
CA TYR A 194 -6.73 -14.64 -53.42
C TYR A 194 -6.07 -13.33 -52.98
N ALA A 195 -6.47 -12.19 -53.57
CA ALA A 195 -5.92 -10.89 -53.20
C ALA A 195 -6.27 -10.52 -51.75
N ASP A 196 -7.53 -10.72 -51.35
CA ASP A 196 -7.97 -10.42 -49.99
C ASP A 196 -7.41 -11.41 -48.96
N SER A 197 -7.21 -12.68 -49.31
CA SER A 197 -6.51 -13.63 -48.42
C SER A 197 -5.11 -13.12 -48.05
N ALA A 198 -4.36 -12.63 -49.04
CA ALA A 198 -3.03 -12.08 -48.80
C ALA A 198 -3.05 -10.80 -47.95
N ASN A 199 -4.07 -9.95 -48.12
CA ASN A 199 -4.28 -8.76 -47.30
C ASN A 199 -4.62 -9.13 -45.84
N LEU A 200 -5.54 -10.08 -45.64
CA LEU A 200 -5.91 -10.59 -44.31
C LEU A 200 -4.71 -11.20 -43.59
N ASP A 201 -3.88 -11.98 -44.28
CA ASP A 201 -2.65 -12.54 -43.70
C ASP A 201 -1.63 -11.45 -43.34
N ALA A 202 -1.50 -10.40 -44.16
CA ALA A 202 -0.64 -9.26 -43.86
C ALA A 202 -1.14 -8.49 -42.62
N GLU A 203 -2.44 -8.26 -42.52
CA GLU A 203 -3.07 -7.62 -41.37
C GLU A 203 -2.93 -8.49 -40.11
N ALA A 204 -3.15 -9.80 -40.20
CA ALA A 204 -2.95 -10.73 -39.09
C ALA A 204 -1.51 -10.73 -38.57
N ARG A 205 -0.50 -10.56 -39.45
CA ARG A 205 0.91 -10.39 -39.04
C ARG A 205 1.16 -9.03 -38.38
N SER A 206 0.53 -7.97 -38.88
CA SER A 206 0.60 -6.63 -38.28
C SER A 206 0.02 -6.63 -36.87
N VAL A 207 -1.19 -7.17 -36.69
CA VAL A 207 -1.84 -7.33 -35.37
C VAL A 207 -0.95 -8.13 -34.42
N ARG A 208 -0.41 -9.27 -34.85
CA ARG A 208 0.52 -10.05 -34.01
C ARG A 208 1.75 -9.24 -33.58
N THR A 209 2.31 -8.43 -34.47
CA THR A 209 3.46 -7.56 -34.15
C THR A 209 3.09 -6.50 -33.13
N LEU A 210 1.91 -5.87 -33.29
CA LEU A 210 1.37 -4.90 -32.34
C LEU A 210 1.14 -5.54 -30.97
N THR A 211 0.48 -6.69 -30.93
CA THR A 211 0.23 -7.47 -29.70
C THR A 211 1.54 -7.86 -29.01
N SER A 212 2.57 -8.28 -29.74
CA SER A 212 3.89 -8.55 -29.16
C SER A 212 4.60 -7.30 -28.65
N ALA A 213 4.40 -6.13 -29.28
CA ALA A 213 4.91 -4.87 -28.76
C ALA A 213 4.19 -4.45 -27.48
N LEU A 214 2.86 -4.61 -27.42
CA LEU A 214 2.05 -4.32 -26.24
C LEU A 214 2.39 -5.24 -25.05
N GLY A 215 2.61 -6.53 -25.33
CA GLY A 215 3.09 -7.49 -24.33
C GLY A 215 4.43 -7.05 -23.72
N ARG A 216 5.42 -6.69 -24.55
CA ARG A 216 6.71 -6.17 -24.07
C ARG A 216 6.57 -4.89 -23.25
N SER A 217 5.68 -3.99 -23.66
CA SER A 217 5.40 -2.76 -22.90
C SER A 217 4.79 -3.06 -21.53
N SER A 218 3.92 -4.07 -21.46
CA SER A 218 3.30 -4.52 -20.21
C SER A 218 4.29 -5.21 -19.27
N ASP A 219 5.22 -6.01 -19.82
CA ASP A 219 6.31 -6.62 -19.05
C ASP A 219 7.28 -5.56 -18.51
N GLU A 220 7.59 -4.55 -19.32
CA GLU A 220 8.42 -3.42 -18.93
C GLU A 220 7.79 -2.60 -17.81
N LEU A 221 6.48 -2.29 -17.94
CA LEU A 221 5.69 -1.64 -16.88
C LEU A 221 5.78 -2.43 -15.58
N ARG A 222 5.41 -3.72 -15.61
CA ARG A 222 5.43 -4.58 -14.43
C ARG A 222 6.81 -4.64 -13.80
N SER A 223 7.87 -4.77 -14.60
CA SER A 223 9.25 -4.77 -14.08
C SER A 223 9.65 -3.45 -13.42
N ALA A 224 9.19 -2.31 -13.95
CA ALA A 224 9.46 -1.00 -13.35
C ALA A 224 8.66 -0.83 -12.05
N THR A 225 7.39 -1.23 -12.03
CA THR A 225 6.55 -1.24 -10.82
C THR A 225 7.15 -2.11 -9.71
N GLU A 226 7.59 -3.34 -10.03
CA GLU A 226 8.27 -4.23 -9.07
C GLU A 226 9.57 -3.60 -8.55
N ALA A 227 10.30 -2.86 -9.39
CA ALA A 227 11.51 -2.16 -8.97
C ALA A 227 11.21 -0.95 -8.05
N ILE A 228 10.11 -0.22 -8.30
CA ILE A 228 9.62 0.84 -7.43
C ILE A 228 9.22 0.27 -6.06
N ASP A 229 8.40 -0.80 -6.04
CA ASP A 229 7.97 -1.46 -4.80
C ASP A 229 9.17 -1.90 -3.96
N LYS A 230 10.14 -2.56 -4.61
CA LYS A 230 11.38 -2.97 -3.95
C LYS A 230 12.18 -1.79 -3.40
N THR A 231 12.45 -0.79 -4.23
CA THR A 231 13.28 0.36 -3.83
C THR A 231 12.61 1.18 -2.74
N GLY A 232 11.30 1.42 -2.86
CA GLY A 232 10.49 2.10 -1.85
C GLY A 232 10.46 1.33 -0.54
N SER A 233 10.27 0.01 -0.59
CA SER A 233 10.34 -0.86 0.60
C SER A 233 11.69 -0.80 1.30
N ASP A 234 12.79 -0.82 0.53
CA ASP A 234 14.15 -0.73 1.07
C ASP A 234 14.39 0.65 1.72
N VAL A 235 13.88 1.74 1.12
CA VAL A 235 13.94 3.11 1.67
C VAL A 235 13.17 3.24 2.98
N ILE A 236 11.89 2.87 3.02
CA ILE A 236 11.06 3.07 4.21
C ILE A 236 11.57 2.25 5.41
N LYS A 237 12.10 1.04 5.17
CA LYS A 237 12.66 0.19 6.23
C LYS A 237 13.97 0.73 6.76
N ALA A 238 14.84 1.23 5.89
CA ALA A 238 16.07 1.87 6.30
C ALA A 238 15.77 3.11 7.16
N ALA A 239 14.85 3.97 6.72
CA ALA A 239 14.44 5.15 7.45
C ALA A 239 13.76 4.84 8.79
N ALA A 240 12.87 3.84 8.84
CA ALA A 240 12.27 3.37 10.08
C ALA A 240 13.34 2.95 11.12
N GLY A 241 14.44 2.35 10.65
CA GLY A 241 15.59 2.00 11.48
C GLY A 241 16.31 3.19 12.13
N LEU A 242 16.09 4.42 11.64
CA LEU A 242 16.71 5.64 12.19
C LEU A 242 15.97 6.19 13.41
N ALA A 243 14.77 5.72 13.73
CA ALA A 243 13.93 6.31 14.78
C ALA A 243 14.64 6.39 16.14
N GLY A 244 15.34 5.32 16.55
CA GLY A 244 16.07 5.30 17.81
C GLY A 244 17.26 6.26 17.83
N GLN A 245 17.95 6.45 16.69
CA GLN A 245 19.02 7.43 16.56
C GLN A 245 18.46 8.85 16.61
N ILE A 246 17.38 9.14 15.85
CA ILE A 246 16.74 10.45 15.83
C ILE A 246 16.27 10.83 17.24
N GLU A 247 15.64 9.90 17.95
CA GLU A 247 15.25 10.13 19.34
C GLU A 247 16.47 10.45 20.22
N ASN A 248 17.52 9.63 20.16
CA ASN A 248 18.71 9.80 20.99
C ASN A 248 19.46 11.12 20.74
N ASP A 249 19.58 11.51 19.47
CA ASP A 249 20.33 12.70 19.05
C ASP A 249 19.56 14.00 19.31
N ASN A 250 18.27 13.92 19.66
CA ASN A 250 17.38 15.08 19.87
C ASN A 250 16.75 15.06 21.27
N ARG A 251 17.51 14.61 22.29
CA ARG A 251 17.11 14.77 23.69
C ARG A 251 17.70 16.07 24.26
N PRO A 252 16.92 16.87 25.01
CA PRO A 252 15.49 16.69 25.31
C PRO A 252 14.61 17.08 24.11
N SER A 253 13.47 16.41 23.90
CA SER A 253 12.40 16.78 22.95
C SER A 253 11.08 16.32 23.55
N PRO A 254 9.94 17.02 23.29
CA PRO A 254 8.63 16.61 23.80
C PRO A 254 8.29 15.15 23.45
N ASN A 255 7.87 14.37 24.46
CA ASN A 255 7.63 12.93 24.28
C ASN A 255 6.48 12.59 23.34
N GLU A 256 5.48 13.46 23.17
CA GLU A 256 4.41 13.23 22.19
C GLU A 256 4.95 13.06 20.76
N GLY A 257 5.93 13.90 20.39
CA GLY A 257 6.63 13.79 19.11
C GLY A 257 7.46 12.52 19.00
N VAL A 258 8.14 12.13 20.09
CA VAL A 258 8.93 10.89 20.17
C VAL A 258 8.05 9.64 20.05
N LEU A 259 6.89 9.62 20.71
CA LEU A 259 5.94 8.51 20.61
C LEU A 259 5.36 8.40 19.20
N SER A 260 4.96 9.52 18.61
CA SER A 260 4.51 9.57 17.22
C SER A 260 5.60 9.09 16.25
N LEU A 261 6.88 9.40 16.53
CA LEU A 261 8.02 8.93 15.76
C LEU A 261 8.16 7.41 15.85
N ARG A 262 8.09 6.85 17.07
CA ARG A 262 8.17 5.41 17.32
C ARG A 262 7.02 4.65 16.66
N GLU A 263 5.80 5.14 16.77
CA GLU A 263 4.61 4.54 16.13
C GLU A 263 4.76 4.55 14.60
N GLY A 264 5.14 5.69 14.02
CA GLY A 264 5.40 5.81 12.59
C GLY A 264 6.48 4.84 12.12
N ALA A 265 7.59 4.73 12.86
CA ALA A 265 8.66 3.79 12.55
C ALA A 265 8.20 2.33 12.62
N ALA A 266 7.45 1.95 13.67
CA ALA A 266 6.91 0.60 13.82
C ALA A 266 5.96 0.24 12.66
N ARG A 267 5.09 1.18 12.26
CA ARG A 267 4.19 1.00 11.10
C ARG A 267 4.96 0.77 9.81
N LEU A 268 6.00 1.56 9.55
CA LEU A 268 6.83 1.41 8.34
C LEU A 268 7.66 0.12 8.36
N ALA A 269 8.21 -0.26 9.53
CA ALA A 269 8.96 -1.50 9.68
C ALA A 269 8.09 -2.76 9.46
N ALA A 270 6.81 -2.68 9.82
CA ALA A 270 5.84 -3.76 9.63
C ALA A 270 5.29 -3.86 8.19
N ALA A 271 5.58 -2.90 7.30
CA ALA A 271 5.08 -2.91 5.93
C ALA A 271 5.66 -4.08 5.11
N SER A 272 4.78 -4.87 4.49
CA SER A 272 5.15 -6.00 3.64
C SER A 272 5.36 -5.63 2.17
N SER A 273 4.82 -4.49 1.74
CA SER A 273 4.88 -3.94 0.39
C SER A 273 4.94 -2.42 0.46
N PHE A 274 5.24 -1.79 -0.67
CA PHE A 274 5.29 -0.36 -0.85
C PHE A 274 4.20 0.09 -1.83
N ASP A 275 3.20 0.77 -1.29
CA ASP A 275 2.05 1.32 -2.01
C ASP A 275 1.84 2.79 -1.62
N GLU A 276 0.83 3.43 -2.21
CA GLU A 276 0.51 4.85 -1.98
C GLU A 276 0.22 5.16 -0.49
N PRO A 277 -0.63 4.38 0.23
CA PRO A 277 -0.85 4.59 1.67
C PRO A 277 0.41 4.47 2.55
N ILE A 278 1.33 3.54 2.24
CA ILE A 278 2.59 3.42 2.96
C ILE A 278 3.53 4.58 2.64
N ALA A 279 3.54 5.06 1.40
CA ALA A 279 4.31 6.24 1.01
C ALA A 279 3.80 7.52 1.70
N GLU A 280 2.49 7.69 1.84
CA GLU A 280 1.90 8.79 2.64
C GLU A 280 2.28 8.68 4.12
N ALA A 281 2.22 7.48 4.70
CA ALA A 281 2.66 7.25 6.08
C ALA A 281 4.14 7.59 6.27
N PHE A 282 4.98 7.32 5.26
CA PHE A 282 6.40 7.71 5.26
C PHE A 282 6.59 9.23 5.25
N VAL A 283 5.81 9.98 4.46
CA VAL A 283 5.83 11.46 4.49
C VAL A 283 5.44 11.97 5.87
N GLY A 284 4.41 11.39 6.49
CA GLY A 284 4.00 11.72 7.86
C GLY A 284 5.11 11.42 8.88
N TYR A 285 5.76 10.26 8.78
CA TYR A 285 6.90 9.89 9.61
C TYR A 285 8.07 10.88 9.47
N ALA A 286 8.44 11.26 8.25
CA ALA A 286 9.50 12.24 8.01
C ALA A 286 9.16 13.62 8.62
N ALA A 287 7.90 14.06 8.51
CA ALA A 287 7.44 15.29 9.15
C ALA A 287 7.52 15.19 10.69
N THR A 288 7.16 14.05 11.27
CA THR A 288 7.30 13.81 12.71
C THR A 288 8.75 13.80 13.17
N ALA A 289 9.67 13.20 12.40
CA ALA A 289 11.09 13.28 12.68
C ALA A 289 11.60 14.73 12.70
N GLN A 290 11.13 15.57 11.78
CA GLN A 290 11.44 17.00 11.79
C GLN A 290 10.86 17.69 13.03
N LYS A 291 9.61 17.38 13.43
CA LYS A 291 9.01 17.92 14.65
C LYS A 291 9.79 17.56 15.92
N VAL A 292 10.39 16.38 15.99
CA VAL A 292 11.27 15.98 17.12
C VAL A 292 12.54 16.85 17.15
N ARG A 293 13.17 17.09 15.99
CA ARG A 293 14.35 17.97 15.88
C ARG A 293 14.04 19.44 16.23
N ASP A 294 12.89 19.92 15.75
CA ASP A 294 12.42 21.28 16.03
C ASP A 294 12.04 21.42 17.51
N GLY A 295 11.36 20.41 18.06
CA GLY A 295 11.01 20.31 19.46
C GLY A 295 12.23 20.34 20.36
N HIS A 296 13.29 19.60 20.01
CA HIS A 296 14.56 19.66 20.72
C HIS A 296 15.16 21.06 20.76
N THR A 297 15.23 21.71 19.60
CA THR A 297 15.75 23.08 19.50
C THR A 297 14.92 24.06 20.32
N ALA A 298 13.59 23.91 20.30
CA ALA A 298 12.66 24.74 21.06
C ALA A 298 12.79 24.52 22.58
N THR A 299 12.94 23.28 23.03
CA THR A 299 13.15 22.94 24.44
C THR A 299 14.45 23.55 24.96
N LEU A 300 15.57 23.35 24.25
CA LEU A 300 16.85 23.97 24.63
C LEU A 300 16.78 25.50 24.67
N ALA A 301 16.02 26.11 23.76
CA ALA A 301 15.83 27.56 23.75
C ALA A 301 14.96 28.05 24.92
N ALA A 302 13.94 27.28 25.32
CA ALA A 302 13.07 27.60 26.46
C ALA A 302 13.80 27.46 27.81
N GLU A 303 14.74 26.52 27.90
CA GLU A 303 15.52 26.27 29.11
C GLU A 303 16.75 27.18 29.26
N ALA A 304 17.11 27.90 28.19
CA ALA A 304 18.27 28.78 28.15
C ALA A 304 18.22 29.84 29.28
N GLY A 305 19.36 30.06 29.92
CA GLY A 305 19.50 31.05 30.98
C GLY A 305 20.46 30.62 32.09
N PRO A 306 20.55 31.39 33.19
CA PRO A 306 21.49 31.12 34.28
C PRO A 306 21.30 29.75 34.96
N LEU A 307 20.11 29.17 34.88
CA LEU A 307 19.76 27.89 35.52
C LEU A 307 19.91 26.68 34.58
N GLN A 308 20.27 26.88 33.31
CA GLN A 308 20.27 25.82 32.28
C GLN A 308 21.09 24.58 32.70
N ASP A 309 22.32 24.79 33.19
CA ASP A 309 23.21 23.69 33.57
C ASP A 309 22.66 22.88 34.75
N ALA A 310 22.00 23.54 35.70
CA ALA A 310 21.37 22.89 36.85
C ALA A 310 20.13 22.09 36.41
N ARG A 311 19.28 22.69 35.57
CA ARG A 311 18.11 22.01 34.98
C ARG A 311 18.52 20.74 34.26
N GLN A 312 19.51 20.81 33.37
CA GLN A 312 19.98 19.61 32.64
C GLN A 312 20.46 18.50 33.59
N GLN A 313 21.21 18.85 34.64
CA GLN A 313 21.66 17.86 35.63
C GLN A 313 20.48 17.23 36.40
N ILE A 314 19.48 18.03 36.76
CA ILE A 314 18.26 17.56 37.44
C ILE A 314 17.50 16.59 36.56
N GLU A 315 17.33 16.92 35.28
CA GLU A 315 16.61 16.05 34.35
C GLU A 315 17.34 14.74 34.08
N ASP A 316 18.66 14.79 33.91
CA ASP A 316 19.48 13.59 33.73
C ASP A 316 19.47 12.72 34.99
N PHE A 317 19.51 13.36 36.16
CA PHE A 317 19.36 12.68 37.45
C PHE A 317 17.99 12.00 37.54
N ALA A 318 16.88 12.70 37.29
CA ALA A 318 15.55 12.13 37.29
C ALA A 318 15.42 10.95 36.31
N ARG A 319 15.92 11.09 35.07
CA ARG A 319 15.95 9.99 34.06
C ARG A 319 16.77 8.79 34.54
N SER A 320 17.85 9.00 35.29
CA SER A 320 18.66 7.93 35.86
C SER A 320 17.94 7.13 36.93
N LEU A 321 16.99 7.76 37.64
CA LEU A 321 16.19 7.08 38.66
C LEU A 321 15.16 6.15 38.02
N VAL A 322 14.57 6.54 36.88
CA VAL A 322 13.42 5.82 36.28
C VAL A 322 13.70 5.23 34.90
N PRO A 323 14.59 4.23 34.79
CA PRO A 323 14.97 3.66 33.50
C PRO A 323 13.77 3.05 32.77
N GLY A 324 13.57 3.49 31.53
CA GLY A 324 12.50 3.04 30.65
C GLY A 324 11.21 3.85 30.73
N VAL A 325 11.17 4.92 31.54
CA VAL A 325 10.07 5.90 31.54
C VAL A 325 10.48 7.09 30.66
N LEU A 326 9.58 7.52 29.79
CA LEU A 326 9.73 8.77 29.05
C LEU A 326 9.35 9.95 29.96
N LEU A 327 10.27 10.91 30.11
CA LEU A 327 10.09 12.09 30.96
C LEU A 327 10.16 13.37 30.15
N ASP A 328 9.14 14.21 30.30
CA ASP A 328 9.17 15.63 29.93
C ASP A 328 9.38 16.48 31.19
N PHE A 329 9.93 17.68 31.01
CA PHE A 329 10.13 18.62 32.10
C PHE A 329 9.54 19.97 31.76
N GLU A 330 8.93 20.61 32.76
CA GLU A 330 8.51 22.00 32.69
C GLU A 330 9.11 22.77 33.85
N TRP A 331 9.60 23.97 33.57
CA TRP A 331 10.22 24.84 34.56
C TRP A 331 9.38 26.10 34.75
N ALA A 332 9.07 26.44 35.99
CA ALA A 332 8.28 27.61 36.33
C ALA A 332 8.82 28.31 37.59
N ASP A 333 8.54 29.59 37.78
CA ASP A 333 8.91 30.27 39.04
C ASP A 333 8.22 29.65 40.25
N ARG A 334 7.00 29.14 40.04
CA ARG A 334 6.20 28.47 41.07
C ARG A 334 5.50 27.24 40.52
N VAL A 335 5.40 26.22 41.36
CA VAL A 335 4.56 25.03 41.17
C VAL A 335 3.67 24.92 42.41
N ASN A 336 2.36 24.72 42.24
CA ASN A 336 1.40 24.70 43.35
C ASN A 336 1.50 25.92 44.30
N ASP A 337 1.72 27.11 43.74
CA ASP A 337 1.97 28.40 44.43
C ASP A 337 3.25 28.47 45.30
N LEU A 338 4.10 27.44 45.26
CA LEU A 338 5.37 27.32 45.98
C LEU A 338 6.57 27.50 45.03
N GLY A 339 7.62 28.19 45.48
CA GLY A 339 8.80 28.50 44.66
C GLY A 339 9.10 30.01 44.57
N GLY A 340 10.27 30.31 44.01
CA GLY A 340 10.74 31.67 43.79
C GLY A 340 10.96 32.41 45.10
N ASP A 341 10.29 33.55 45.26
CA ASP A 341 10.52 34.48 46.37
C ASP A 341 10.12 33.95 47.76
N ASN A 342 9.33 32.86 47.84
CA ASN A 342 8.90 32.30 49.11
C ASN A 342 9.84 31.19 49.63
N GLY A 343 10.88 30.85 48.87
CA GLY A 343 11.98 29.97 49.28
C GLY A 343 11.63 28.49 49.41
N TYR A 344 10.44 28.08 48.99
CA TYR A 344 10.03 26.66 48.99
C TYR A 344 10.51 25.93 47.74
N LEU A 345 10.90 24.67 47.89
CA LEU A 345 11.09 23.75 46.78
C LEU A 345 9.76 23.07 46.47
N SER A 346 9.37 23.03 45.20
CA SER A 346 8.11 22.39 44.79
C SER A 346 8.19 21.76 43.41
N GLY A 347 7.58 20.58 43.31
CA GLY A 347 7.38 19.82 42.10
C GLY A 347 5.95 19.31 41.97
N GLU A 348 5.60 18.88 40.76
CA GLU A 348 4.38 18.16 40.45
C GLU A 348 4.65 17.24 39.27
N THR A 349 4.22 15.98 39.37
CA THR A 349 4.29 15.03 38.26
C THR A 349 2.92 14.78 37.66
N LEU A 350 2.78 15.07 36.37
CA LEU A 350 1.58 14.81 35.59
C LEU A 350 1.75 13.56 34.74
N THR A 351 0.77 12.67 34.79
CA THR A 351 0.69 11.51 33.89
C THR A 351 -0.57 11.64 33.03
N PRO A 352 -0.46 11.72 31.69
CA PRO A 352 -1.62 11.72 30.83
C PRO A 352 -2.44 10.44 31.05
N ILE A 353 -3.69 10.62 31.48
CA ILE A 353 -4.59 9.55 31.93
C ILE A 353 -4.80 8.44 30.87
N GLN A 354 -4.67 8.80 29.59
CA GLN A 354 -5.04 7.94 28.47
C GLN A 354 -3.91 7.03 27.98
N SER A 355 -2.64 7.42 28.08
CA SER A 355 -1.51 6.63 27.56
C SER A 355 -0.70 5.98 28.68
N GLY A 356 -0.37 6.71 29.74
CA GLY A 356 0.61 6.25 30.74
C GLY A 356 1.96 5.86 30.12
N GLU A 357 2.27 6.38 28.92
CA GLU A 357 3.49 6.06 28.16
C GLU A 357 4.64 7.02 28.47
N TYR A 358 4.33 8.17 29.07
CA TYR A 358 5.28 9.17 29.55
C TYR A 358 4.71 9.91 30.78
N ALA A 359 5.59 10.65 31.46
CA ALA A 359 5.23 11.56 32.55
C ALA A 359 5.89 12.92 32.34
N THR A 360 5.23 13.99 32.79
CA THR A 360 5.78 15.34 32.80
C THR A 360 6.06 15.76 34.24
N ILE A 361 7.31 16.08 34.55
CA ILE A 361 7.71 16.59 35.86
C ILE A 361 7.83 18.11 35.77
N ARG A 362 6.97 18.82 36.49
CA ARG A 362 6.96 20.28 36.59
C ARG A 362 7.74 20.67 37.84
N LEU A 363 8.79 21.46 37.70
CA LEU A 363 9.67 21.85 38.80
C LEU A 363 9.73 23.38 38.93
N SER A 364 9.72 23.84 40.19
CA SER A 364 9.98 25.24 40.49
C SER A 364 11.45 25.59 40.25
N ASN A 365 11.71 26.83 39.80
CA ASN A 365 13.06 27.33 39.53
C ASN A 365 13.96 27.29 40.78
N SER A 366 13.39 27.37 41.98
CA SER A 366 14.12 27.25 43.24
C SER A 366 14.79 25.89 43.44
N ILE A 367 14.30 24.82 42.81
CA ILE A 367 14.98 23.51 42.81
C ILE A 367 16.29 23.60 42.03
N ALA A 368 16.29 24.29 40.87
CA ALA A 368 17.51 24.51 40.09
C ALA A 368 18.47 25.49 40.78
N GLU A 369 17.97 26.44 41.56
CA GLU A 369 18.79 27.37 42.36
C GLU A 369 19.49 26.69 43.53
N ASP A 370 18.84 25.69 44.16
CA ASP A 370 19.39 24.92 45.29
C ASP A 370 20.28 23.74 44.86
N TRP A 371 20.33 23.42 43.57
CA TRP A 371 21.00 22.22 43.07
C TRP A 371 22.54 22.26 43.17
N PRO A 372 23.23 21.19 43.62
CA PRO A 372 22.72 19.91 44.13
C PRO A 372 22.62 19.89 45.67
N GLY A 373 21.48 20.33 46.21
CA GLY A 373 21.18 20.28 47.64
C GLY A 373 20.40 19.01 48.02
N ASP A 374 20.61 18.49 49.24
CA ASP A 374 19.98 17.24 49.73
C ASP A 374 18.45 17.26 49.56
N SER A 375 17.80 18.39 49.89
CA SER A 375 16.35 18.54 49.73
C SER A 375 15.92 18.63 48.27
N SER A 376 16.69 19.28 47.40
CA SER A 376 16.41 19.35 45.96
C SER A 376 16.53 17.98 45.29
N GLU A 377 17.56 17.19 45.62
CA GLU A 377 17.73 15.82 45.12
C GLU A 377 16.61 14.89 45.61
N ALA A 378 16.27 14.97 46.91
CA ALA A 378 15.22 14.16 47.50
C ALA A 378 13.84 14.47 46.91
N LEU A 379 13.53 15.75 46.64
CA LEU A 379 12.28 16.15 46.00
C LEU A 379 12.21 15.66 44.54
N VAL A 380 13.29 15.80 43.77
CA VAL A 380 13.34 15.27 42.40
C VAL A 380 13.17 13.75 42.40
N ALA A 381 13.75 13.04 43.37
CA ALA A 381 13.54 11.60 43.53
C ALA A 381 12.10 11.23 43.88
N HIS A 382 11.40 12.07 44.66
CA HIS A 382 9.98 11.92 44.94
C HIS A 382 9.15 12.05 43.66
N GLU A 383 9.35 13.10 42.87
CA GLU A 383 8.63 13.29 41.59
C GLU A 383 8.91 12.16 40.59
N ALA A 384 10.16 11.68 40.53
CA ALA A 384 10.50 10.50 39.75
C ALA A 384 9.73 9.25 40.25
N GLY A 385 9.40 9.18 41.54
CA GLY A 385 8.54 8.14 42.12
C GLY A 385 7.10 8.15 41.60
N HIS A 386 6.53 9.34 41.36
CA HIS A 386 5.25 9.47 40.64
C HIS A 386 5.40 9.00 39.19
N ALA A 387 6.50 9.37 38.53
CA ALA A 387 6.72 9.00 37.13
C ALA A 387 6.88 7.49 36.92
N ILE A 388 7.63 6.78 37.77
CA ILE A 388 7.83 5.31 37.63
C ILE A 388 6.54 4.50 37.80
N ALA A 389 5.53 5.07 38.46
CA ALA A 389 4.22 4.44 38.58
C ALA A 389 3.60 4.13 37.21
N THR A 390 3.96 4.87 36.14
CA THR A 390 3.54 4.60 34.76
C THR A 390 4.02 3.24 34.23
N LYS A 391 5.21 2.80 34.64
CA LYS A 391 5.78 1.48 34.30
C LYS A 391 5.26 0.39 35.22
N CYS A 392 5.04 0.71 36.49
CA CYS A 392 4.69 -0.23 37.54
C CYS A 392 3.22 -0.18 37.95
N ARG A 393 2.31 0.14 37.02
CA ARG A 393 0.88 0.38 37.29
C ARG A 393 0.18 -0.76 38.03
N THR A 394 0.64 -2.00 37.89
CA THR A 394 0.08 -3.17 38.58
C THR A 394 0.55 -3.30 40.03
N MET A 395 1.60 -2.55 40.42
CA MET A 395 2.17 -2.51 41.76
C MET A 395 1.73 -1.29 42.56
N VAL A 396 1.30 -0.21 41.90
CA VAL A 396 0.90 1.03 42.57
C VAL A 396 -0.61 1.05 42.81
N ASP A 397 -1.02 1.49 43.99
CA ASP A 397 -2.39 1.98 44.19
C ASP A 397 -2.38 3.48 43.94
N ASN A 398 -2.89 3.90 42.78
CA ASN A 398 -3.00 5.30 42.38
C ASN A 398 -4.46 5.75 42.31
N THR A 399 -5.35 5.06 43.03
CA THR A 399 -6.79 5.34 43.01
C THR A 399 -7.17 6.60 43.78
N ASP A 400 -6.30 7.05 44.70
CA ASP A 400 -6.37 8.35 45.35
C ASP A 400 -4.98 9.00 45.52
N SER A 401 -4.98 10.31 45.75
CA SER A 401 -3.75 11.11 45.89
C SER A 401 -2.87 10.65 47.06
N PRO A 402 -3.40 10.38 48.28
CA PRO A 402 -2.56 9.91 49.39
C PRO A 402 -1.79 8.63 49.10
N ALA A 403 -2.39 7.66 48.40
CA ALA A 403 -1.70 6.43 48.03
C ALA A 403 -0.58 6.69 47.01
N ALA A 404 -0.79 7.61 46.07
CA ALA A 404 0.23 8.05 45.12
C ALA A 404 1.41 8.75 45.82
N GLU A 405 1.14 9.67 46.75
CA GLU A 405 2.19 10.36 47.52
C GLU A 405 3.00 9.40 48.40
N ALA A 406 2.33 8.43 49.02
CA ALA A 406 2.99 7.39 49.80
C ALA A 406 3.89 6.49 48.92
N TRP A 407 3.47 6.21 47.68
CA TRP A 407 4.27 5.48 46.71
C TRP A 407 5.51 6.27 46.28
N ALA A 408 5.35 7.53 45.90
CA ALA A 408 6.45 8.41 45.49
C ALA A 408 7.50 8.57 46.60
N THR A 409 7.04 8.78 47.84
CA THR A 409 7.90 8.84 49.02
C THR A 409 8.63 7.50 49.25
N ALA A 410 7.93 6.37 49.11
CA ALA A 410 8.52 5.05 49.28
C ALA A 410 9.59 4.75 48.22
N TRP A 411 9.36 5.21 46.99
CA TRP A 411 10.32 5.13 45.90
C TRP A 411 11.59 5.93 46.21
N ALA A 412 11.47 7.21 46.57
CA ALA A 412 12.62 8.06 46.91
C ALA A 412 13.45 7.48 48.06
N ILE A 413 12.81 7.02 49.13
CA ILE A 413 13.48 6.33 50.25
C ILE A 413 14.19 5.07 49.76
N SER A 414 13.54 4.27 48.91
CA SER A 414 14.18 3.06 48.37
C SER A 414 15.46 3.40 47.63
N MET A 415 15.49 4.53 46.89
CA MET A 415 16.65 5.00 46.11
C MET A 415 17.77 5.55 46.99
N GLY A 416 17.54 5.69 48.30
CA GLY A 416 18.54 6.14 49.27
C GLY A 416 18.38 7.60 49.69
N PHE A 417 17.35 8.30 49.24
CA PHE A 417 17.10 9.70 49.59
C PHE A 417 16.36 9.79 50.92
N THR A 418 17.07 10.19 51.97
CA THR A 418 16.56 10.23 53.35
C THR A 418 16.27 11.64 53.86
N ASP A 419 16.58 12.69 53.11
CA ASP A 419 16.18 14.05 53.46
C ASP A 419 14.65 14.17 53.47
N ASP A 420 14.10 15.02 54.35
CA ASP A 420 12.66 15.19 54.55
C ASP A 420 11.95 15.69 53.27
N GLY A 421 12.68 16.29 52.33
CA GLY A 421 12.21 16.68 50.99
C GLY A 421 11.75 15.51 50.11
N ASN A 422 12.02 14.25 50.49
CA ASN A 422 11.55 13.06 49.78
C ASN A 422 10.02 12.81 49.85
N GLY A 423 9.26 13.73 50.48
CA GLY A 423 7.83 13.63 50.73
C GLY A 423 7.49 13.35 52.20
N THR A 424 8.44 12.94 53.03
CA THR A 424 8.21 12.66 54.46
C THR A 424 7.73 13.89 55.22
N GLN A 425 8.24 15.09 54.89
CA GLN A 425 7.79 16.34 55.52
C GLN A 425 6.30 16.62 55.29
N ALA A 426 5.81 16.37 54.07
CA ALA A 426 4.47 16.72 53.64
C ALA A 426 3.45 15.61 53.92
N TYR A 427 3.85 14.34 53.76
CA TYR A 427 2.96 13.19 53.70
C TYR A 427 3.24 12.13 54.78
N GLY A 428 4.35 12.26 55.51
CA GLY A 428 4.80 11.29 56.50
C GLY A 428 5.52 10.08 55.88
N SER A 429 6.14 9.26 56.74
CA SER A 429 6.90 8.10 56.28
C SER A 429 5.97 6.94 55.85
N PRO A 430 6.18 6.35 54.66
CA PRO A 430 5.45 5.16 54.23
C PRO A 430 5.90 3.92 55.03
N PRO A 431 5.10 2.84 55.08
CA PRO A 431 5.51 1.61 55.72
C PRO A 431 6.65 0.92 54.95
N ASP A 432 7.56 0.25 55.66
CA ASP A 432 8.71 -0.49 55.07
C ASP A 432 8.30 -1.47 53.96
N SER A 433 7.12 -2.08 54.09
CA SER A 433 6.58 -2.99 53.07
C SER A 433 6.32 -2.28 51.73
N LEU A 434 5.94 -1.00 51.75
CA LEU A 434 5.74 -0.20 50.55
C LEU A 434 7.09 0.24 49.96
N VAL A 435 8.08 0.57 50.80
CA VAL A 435 9.46 0.85 50.36
C VAL A 435 10.07 -0.35 49.65
N GLN A 436 9.92 -1.55 50.21
CA GLN A 436 10.37 -2.79 49.57
C GLN A 436 9.62 -3.07 48.26
N LYS A 437 8.31 -2.79 48.22
CA LYS A 437 7.50 -2.93 47.00
C LYS A 437 7.98 -1.98 45.90
N ALA A 438 8.24 -0.72 46.25
CA ALA A 438 8.77 0.29 45.33
C ALA A 438 10.17 -0.09 44.83
N ALA A 439 11.05 -0.59 45.71
CA ALA A 439 12.37 -1.09 45.31
C ALA A 439 12.29 -2.22 44.27
N GLY A 440 11.27 -3.09 44.37
CA GLY A 440 11.05 -4.20 43.44
C GLY A 440 10.54 -3.80 42.04
N CYS A 441 10.23 -2.52 41.81
CA CYS A 441 9.79 -1.99 40.51
C CYS A 441 10.97 -1.59 39.59
N ARG A 442 12.19 -1.45 40.13
CA ARG A 442 13.41 -1.21 39.36
C ARG A 442 13.69 -2.36 38.39
#